data_AF-A0A4Y7ZR07-F1
#
_entry.id   AF-A0A4Y7ZR07-F1
#
_cell.length_a   1.000
_cell.length_b   1.000
_cell.length_c   1.000
_cell.angle_alpha   90.00
_cell.angle_beta   90.00
_cell.angle_gamma   90.00
#
_symmetry.space_group_name_H-M   'P 1'
#
loop_
_entity.id
_entity.type
_entity.pdbx_description
1 polymer ?
#
loop_
_entity_poly.entity_id
_entity_poly.type
_entity_poly.pdbx_seq_one_letter_code
_entity_poly.pdbx_strand_id
1 'polypeptide(L)'
;MPEGINNIQESLEQITQSLNAMHLSQLTAYAYGLPPLFFCSQYYELDDESIIEQCKQRLVKLISSDETTVLQISKLLADKEYFDAEEARLRVAPTPSE
;
A
#
# COMPACT_ATOMS: atom_id res chain seq x y z
N MET A 1 -21.74 -15.76 3.90
CA MET A 1 -21.51 -15.66 2.44
C MET A 1 -20.08 -15.20 2.22
N PRO A 2 -19.15 -16.08 1.82
CA PRO A 2 -17.75 -15.73 1.58
C PRO A 2 -17.49 -15.13 0.17
N GLU A 3 -18.52 -15.04 -0.68
CA GLU A 3 -18.39 -14.56 -2.06
C GLU A 3 -17.93 -13.09 -2.18
N GLY A 4 -18.23 -12.25 -1.18
CA GLY A 4 -17.79 -10.85 -1.19
C GLY A 4 -16.29 -10.66 -0.98
N ILE A 5 -15.66 -11.45 -0.10
CA ILE A 5 -14.25 -11.27 0.27
C ILE A 5 -13.32 -11.76 -0.84
N ASN A 6 -13.63 -12.89 -1.49
CA ASN A 6 -12.83 -13.40 -2.61
C ASN A 6 -12.82 -12.39 -3.78
N ASN A 7 -13.97 -11.78 -4.09
CA ASN A 7 -14.06 -10.73 -5.11
C ASN A 7 -13.26 -9.47 -4.74
N ILE A 8 -13.22 -9.09 -3.45
CA ILE A 8 -12.41 -7.95 -2.97
C ILE A 8 -10.91 -8.26 -3.15
N GLN A 9 -10.47 -9.46 -2.77
CA GLN A 9 -9.08 -9.87 -2.90
C GLN A 9 -8.66 -9.87 -4.37
N GLU A 10 -9.41 -10.54 -5.25
CA GLU A 10 -9.10 -10.57 -6.70
C GLU A 10 -9.03 -9.17 -7.31
N SER A 11 -9.99 -8.30 -6.97
CA SER A 11 -10.00 -6.92 -7.46
C SER A 11 -8.79 -6.12 -6.96
N LEU A 12 -8.45 -6.26 -5.67
CA LEU A 12 -7.30 -5.58 -5.09
C LEU A 12 -5.99 -6.08 -5.71
N GLU A 13 -5.87 -7.38 -5.95
CA GLU A 13 -4.71 -7.95 -6.62
C GLU A 13 -4.55 -7.39 -8.02
N GLN A 14 -5.62 -7.29 -8.81
CA GLN A 14 -5.54 -6.69 -10.15
C GLN A 14 -5.06 -5.23 -10.13
N ILE A 15 -5.54 -4.43 -9.17
CA ILE A 15 -5.15 -3.02 -9.04
C ILE A 15 -3.70 -2.87 -8.57
N THR A 16 -3.25 -3.79 -7.71
CA THR A 16 -1.95 -3.71 -7.04
C THR A 16 -0.84 -4.52 -7.71
N GLN A 17 -1.16 -5.33 -8.73
CA GLN A 17 -0.22 -6.23 -9.41
C GLN A 17 0.98 -5.51 -10.03
N SER A 18 0.78 -4.28 -10.53
CA SER A 18 1.84 -3.46 -11.14
C SER A 18 2.64 -2.66 -10.12
N LEU A 19 2.27 -2.69 -8.84
CA LEU A 19 2.89 -1.89 -7.79
C LEU A 19 3.98 -2.69 -7.08
N ASN A 20 5.14 -2.06 -6.92
CA ASN A 20 6.17 -2.57 -6.04
C ASN A 20 5.79 -2.34 -4.55
N ALA A 21 6.55 -2.96 -3.65
CA ALA A 21 6.33 -2.89 -2.21
C ALA A 21 6.25 -1.44 -1.66
N MET A 22 7.06 -0.53 -2.20
CA MET A 22 7.11 0.86 -1.75
C MET A 22 5.89 1.66 -2.23
N HIS A 23 5.47 1.50 -3.48
CA HIS A 23 4.23 2.11 -3.98
C HIS A 23 3.00 1.56 -3.27
N LEU A 24 2.99 0.27 -2.98
CA LEU A 24 1.88 -0.36 -2.25
C LEU A 24 1.80 0.11 -0.80
N SER A 25 2.95 0.33 -0.16
CA SER A 25 3.03 0.95 1.16
C SER A 25 2.47 2.38 1.15
N GLN A 26 2.81 3.18 0.14
CA GLN A 26 2.28 4.54 -0.03
C GLN A 26 0.77 4.53 -0.28
N LEU A 27 0.28 3.63 -1.14
CA LEU A 27 -1.16 3.46 -1.40
C LEU A 27 -1.90 3.11 -0.12
N THR A 28 -1.34 2.19 0.67
CA THR A 28 -1.89 1.80 1.96
C THR A 28 -1.91 3.00 2.91
N ALA A 29 -0.84 3.80 2.98
CA ALA A 29 -0.83 5.01 3.80
C ALA A 29 -1.94 5.98 3.41
N TYR A 30 -2.13 6.23 2.11
CA TYR A 30 -3.21 7.06 1.61
C TYR A 30 -4.60 6.52 1.96
N ALA A 31 -4.80 5.20 1.89
CA ALA A 31 -6.07 4.57 2.27
C ALA A 31 -6.40 4.77 3.76
N TYR A 32 -5.38 4.88 4.62
CA TYR A 32 -5.52 5.20 6.04
C TYR A 32 -5.52 6.71 6.35
N GLY A 33 -5.40 7.59 5.34
CA GLY A 33 -5.26 9.03 5.55
C GLY A 33 -3.93 9.44 6.21
N LEU A 34 -2.90 8.59 6.10
CA LEU A 34 -1.57 8.80 6.65
C LEU A 34 -0.61 9.43 5.62
N PRO A 35 0.52 10.00 6.06
CA PRO A 35 1.58 10.44 5.15
C PRO A 35 2.10 9.29 4.29
N PRO A 36 2.40 9.50 2.99
CA PRO A 36 2.77 8.44 2.05
C PRO A 36 3.93 7.56 2.53
N LEU A 37 4.94 8.16 3.15
CA LEU A 37 6.14 7.43 3.60
C LEU A 37 5.97 6.73 4.95
N PHE A 38 4.82 6.83 5.61
CA PHE A 38 4.61 6.26 6.95
C PHE A 38 4.82 4.76 6.99
N PHE A 39 4.19 4.02 6.07
CA PHE A 39 4.40 2.57 5.99
C PHE A 39 5.74 2.23 5.34
N CYS A 40 6.25 3.05 4.42
CA CYS A 40 7.58 2.86 3.86
C CYS A 40 8.66 2.86 4.95
N SER A 41 8.56 3.73 5.97
CA SER A 41 9.51 3.73 7.09
C SER A 41 9.31 2.56 8.04
N GLN A 42 8.06 2.17 8.31
CA GLN A 42 7.74 1.01 9.17
C GLN A 42 8.24 -0.31 8.57
N TYR A 43 8.26 -0.38 7.24
CA TYR A 43 8.53 -1.58 6.48
C TYR A 43 9.91 -1.58 5.82
N TYR A 44 10.73 -0.56 6.09
CA TYR A 44 12.02 -0.38 5.45
C TYR A 44 12.95 -1.60 5.63
N GLU A 45 12.88 -2.26 6.78
CA GLU A 45 13.73 -3.43 7.11
C GLU A 45 13.15 -4.77 6.63
N LEU A 46 11.93 -4.76 6.09
CA LEU A 46 11.28 -5.97 5.59
C LEU A 46 11.63 -6.21 4.11
N ASP A 47 11.60 -7.47 3.71
CA ASP A 47 11.67 -7.85 2.30
C ASP A 47 10.38 -7.48 1.55
N ASP A 48 10.50 -7.21 0.25
CA ASP A 48 9.38 -6.73 -0.57
C ASP A 48 8.15 -7.64 -0.54
N GLU A 49 8.33 -8.96 -0.43
CA GLU A 49 7.22 -9.92 -0.36
C GLU A 49 6.41 -9.75 0.94
N SER A 50 7.10 -9.67 2.08
CA SER A 50 6.50 -9.39 3.39
C SER A 50 5.75 -8.06 3.41
N ILE A 51 6.32 -7.02 2.79
CA ILE A 51 5.67 -5.70 2.69
C ILE A 51 4.38 -5.79 1.88
N ILE A 52 4.43 -6.46 0.72
CA ILE A 52 3.29 -6.60 -0.17
C ILE A 52 2.16 -7.36 0.54
N GLU A 53 2.47 -8.47 1.20
CA GLU A 53 1.48 -9.25 1.93
C GLU A 53 0.80 -8.41 3.02
N GLN A 54 1.58 -7.72 3.86
CA GLN A 54 1.01 -6.89 4.92
C GLN A 54 0.15 -5.75 4.39
N CYS A 55 0.57 -5.08 3.32
CA CYS A 55 -0.20 -4.00 2.71
C CYS A 55 -1.52 -4.53 2.13
N LYS A 56 -1.49 -5.66 1.40
CA LYS A 56 -2.69 -6.32 0.87
C LYS A 56 -3.66 -6.68 1.99
N GLN A 57 -3.18 -7.32 3.06
CA GLN A 57 -4.02 -7.69 4.21
C GLN A 57 -4.68 -6.47 4.87
N ARG A 58 -3.94 -5.37 5.02
CA ARG A 58 -4.48 -4.11 5.58
C ARG A 58 -5.56 -3.50 4.69
N LEU A 59 -5.32 -3.44 3.38
CA LEU A 59 -6.29 -2.92 2.41
C LEU A 59 -7.56 -3.77 2.37
N VAL A 60 -7.42 -5.10 2.34
CA VAL A 60 -8.57 -6.02 2.43
C VAL A 60 -9.35 -5.79 3.71
N LYS A 61 -8.68 -5.58 4.84
CA LYS A 61 -9.33 -5.31 6.12
C LYS A 61 -10.11 -3.99 6.10
N LEU A 62 -9.54 -2.92 5.55
CA LEU A 62 -10.24 -1.64 5.40
C LEU A 62 -11.51 -1.78 4.55
N ILE A 63 -11.40 -2.49 3.42
CA ILE A 63 -12.54 -2.70 2.52
C ILE A 63 -13.61 -3.57 3.18
N SER A 64 -13.19 -4.63 3.87
CA SER A 64 -14.11 -5.55 4.58
C SER A 64 -14.77 -4.90 5.81
N SER A 65 -14.23 -3.78 6.28
CA SER A 65 -14.78 -3.02 7.42
C SER A 65 -15.61 -1.81 6.95
N ASP A 66 -15.88 -1.68 5.65
CA ASP A 66 -16.56 -0.53 5.02
C ASP A 66 -15.89 0.84 5.29
N GLU A 67 -14.63 0.84 5.74
CA GLU A 67 -13.84 2.08 5.94
C GLU A 67 -13.33 2.66 4.62
N THR A 68 -13.17 1.80 3.62
CA THR A 68 -12.82 2.19 2.25
C THR A 68 -13.49 1.26 1.24
N THR A 69 -13.35 1.57 -0.06
CA THR A 69 -13.85 0.71 -1.14
C THR A 69 -12.78 0.49 -2.20
N VAL A 70 -12.89 -0.60 -2.95
CA VAL A 70 -12.00 -0.88 -4.10
C VAL A 70 -11.95 0.33 -5.06
N LEU A 71 -13.11 0.97 -5.31
CA LEU A 71 -13.18 2.16 -6.16
C LEU A 71 -12.38 3.34 -5.59
N GLN A 72 -12.42 3.56 -4.28
CA GLN A 72 -11.61 4.59 -3.62
C GLN A 72 -10.12 4.26 -3.69
N ILE A 73 -9.72 3.00 -3.50
CA ILE A 73 -8.32 2.57 -3.67
C ILE A 73 -7.84 2.85 -5.10
N SER A 74 -8.63 2.48 -6.12
CA SER A 74 -8.31 2.79 -7.52
C SER A 74 -8.20 4.31 -7.76
N LYS A 75 -9.07 5.10 -7.12
CA LYS A 75 -9.00 6.56 -7.23
C LYS A 75 -7.74 7.12 -6.59
N LEU A 76 -7.36 6.64 -5.40
CA LEU A 76 -6.12 7.06 -4.75
C LEU A 76 -4.91 6.76 -5.63
N LEU A 77 -4.91 5.60 -6.29
CA LEU A 77 -3.85 5.22 -7.22
C LEU A 77 -3.73 6.17 -8.42
N ALA A 78 -4.84 6.68 -8.94
CA ALA A 78 -4.85 7.60 -10.08
C ALA A 78 -4.65 9.07 -9.70
N ASP A 79 -5.05 9.47 -8.49
CA ASP A 79 -5.18 10.87 -8.07
C ASP A 79 -4.00 11.34 -7.21
N LYS A 80 -3.27 10.42 -6.55
CA LYS A 80 -2.15 10.76 -5.69
C LYS A 80 -0.82 10.73 -6.42
N GLU A 81 0.07 11.61 -5.99
CA GLU A 81 1.47 11.56 -6.37
C GLU A 81 2.18 10.51 -5.51
N TYR A 82 2.88 9.61 -6.18
CA TYR A 82 3.68 8.57 -5.55
C TYR A 82 5.14 8.91 -5.72
N PHE A 83 5.90 8.72 -4.65
CA PHE A 83 7.35 8.72 -4.75
C PHE A 83 7.78 7.41 -5.42
N ASP A 84 8.75 7.51 -6.32
CA ASP A 84 9.40 6.32 -6.85
C ASP A 84 9.98 5.48 -5.69
N ALA A 85 10.08 4.16 -5.88
CA ALA A 85 10.57 3.27 -4.84
C ALA A 85 11.98 3.62 -4.34
N GLU A 86 12.87 4.07 -5.22
CA GLU A 86 14.22 4.47 -4.85
C GLU A 86 14.19 5.76 -4.01
N GLU A 87 13.40 6.74 -4.46
CA GLU A 87 13.24 8.02 -3.75
C GLU A 87 12.58 7.83 -2.37
N ALA A 88 11.56 6.97 -2.29
CA ALA A 88 10.91 6.62 -1.03
C ALA A 88 11.92 6.01 -0.05
N ARG A 89 12.76 5.07 -0.51
CA ARG A 89 13.81 4.42 0.31
C ARG A 89 14.83 5.42 0.83
N LEU A 90 15.33 6.31 -0.03
CA LEU A 90 16.28 7.37 0.34
C LEU A 90 15.72 8.34 1.39
N ARG A 91 14.41 8.62 1.35
CA ARG A 91 13.77 9.53 2.32
C ARG A 91 13.47 8.88 3.67
N VAL A 92 13.23 7.57 3.71
CA VAL A 92 12.91 6.86 4.97
C VAL A 92 14.14 6.34 5.69
N ALA A 93 15.20 6.01 4.95
CA ALA A 93 16.50 5.71 5.52
C ALA A 93 17.44 6.87 5.22
N PRO A 94 17.64 7.81 6.17
CA PRO A 94 18.78 8.69 6.06
C PRO A 94 20.00 7.77 6.00
N THR A 95 20.77 7.88 4.91
CA THR A 95 22.12 7.32 4.90
C THR A 95 22.78 7.74 6.20
N PRO A 96 23.37 6.81 6.98
CA PRO A 96 24.08 7.21 8.18
C PRO A 96 25.08 8.28 7.75
N SER A 97 24.89 9.50 8.26
CA SER A 97 25.86 10.56 8.05
C SER A 97 27.19 10.05 8.60
N GLU A 98 28.21 10.06 7.74
CA GLU A 98 29.59 9.72 8.10
C GLU A 98 30.07 10.40 9.38
#